data_AF-A0A7U4QJ16-F1
#
_entry.id   AF-A0A7U4QJ16-F1
#
_cell.length_a   1.000
_cell.length_b   1.000
_cell.length_c   1.000
_cell.angle_alpha   90.00
_cell.angle_beta   90.00
_cell.angle_gamma   90.00
#
_symmetry.space_group_name_H-M   'P 1'
#
loop_
_entity.id
_entity.type
_entity.pdbx_description
1 polymer ?
#
loop_
_entity_poly.entity_id
_entity_poly.type
_entity_poly.pdbx_seq_one_letter_code
_entity_poly.pdbx_strand_id
1 'polypeptide(L)' 'MYKISFWDALIVAAAQRAVCKILFTEDLSHGMKIAGIEIVNPFFKFAVL' A
#
# COMPACT_ATOMS: atom_id res chain seq x y z
N MET A 1 6.06 13.06 -8.09
CA MET A 1 5.48 13.23 -6.73
C MET A 1 4.13 12.55 -6.73
N TYR A 2 3.99 11.43 -6.02
CA TYR A 2 2.72 10.71 -5.96
C TYR A 2 1.72 11.53 -5.16
N LYS A 3 0.57 11.85 -5.77
CA LYS A 3 -0.56 12.48 -5.08
C LYS A 3 -1.61 11.40 -4.87
N ILE A 4 -1.67 10.86 -3.66
CA ILE A 4 -2.78 10.02 -3.21
C ILE A 4 -3.86 10.93 -2.60
N SER A 5 -5.10 10.45 -2.50
CA SER A 5 -6.14 11.24 -1.85
C SER A 5 -5.82 11.43 -0.36
N PHE A 6 -6.45 12.44 0.25
CA PHE A 6 -6.30 12.65 1.70
C PHE A 6 -6.71 11.40 2.51
N TRP A 7 -7.75 10.69 2.06
CA TRP A 7 -8.24 9.48 2.73
C TRP A 7 -7.26 8.31 2.59
N ASP A 8 -6.68 8.10 1.41
CA ASP A 8 -5.64 7.09 1.22
C ASP A 8 -4.41 7.38 2.08
N ALA A 9 -4.05 8.65 2.22
CA ALA A 9 -2.94 9.06 3.08
C ALA A 9 -3.20 8.73 4.56
N LEU A 10 -4.44 8.83 5.04
CA LEU A 10 -4.80 8.43 6.40
C LEU A 10 -4.67 6.92 6.61
N ILE A 11 -5.05 6.11 5.62
CA ILE A 11 -4.89 4.65 5.67
C ILE A 11 -3.40 4.29 5.71
N VAL A 12 -2.59 4.91 4.84
CA VAL A 12 -1.13 4.71 4.84
C VAL A 12 -0.50 5.13 6.17
N ALA A 13 -0.91 6.26 6.73
CA ALA A 13 -0.42 6.73 8.03
C ALA A 13 -0.82 5.77 9.17
N ALA A 14 -2.02 5.22 9.16
CA ALA A 14 -2.45 4.21 10.12
C ALA A 14 -1.61 2.93 10.01
N ALA A 15 -1.38 2.44 8.79
CA ALA A 15 -0.52 1.28 8.53
C ALA A 15 0.92 1.52 8.97
N GLN A 16 1.44 2.74 8.74
CA GLN A 16 2.79 3.13 9.19
C GLN A 16 2.89 3.10 10.72
N ARG A 17 1.89 3.67 11.42
CA ARG A 17 1.84 3.68 12.89
C ARG A 17 1.71 2.27 13.47
N ALA A 18 1.04 1.37 12.76
CA ALA A 18 0.94 -0.04 13.13
C ALA A 18 2.20 -0.86 12.77
N VAL A 19 3.24 -0.23 12.19
CA VAL A 19 4.48 -0.88 11.74
C VAL A 19 4.22 -1.98 10.70
N CYS A 20 3.18 -1.80 9.88
CA CYS A 20 2.91 -2.69 8.77
C CYS A 20 3.99 -2.52 7.69
N LYS A 21 4.40 -3.64 7.09
CA LYS A 21 5.32 -3.64 5.93
C LYS A 21 4.60 -3.65 4.59
N ILE A 22 3.36 -4.14 4.58
CA ILE A 22 2.54 -4.31 3.37
C ILE A 22 1.16 -3.71 3.64
N LEU A 23 0.64 -2.97 2.67
CA LEU A 23 -0.75 -2.51 2.63
C LEU A 23 -1.41 -3.12 1.39
N PHE A 24 -2.39 -3.99 1.61
CA PHE A 24 -3.17 -4.57 0.53
C PHE A 24 -4.27 -3.61 0.10
N THR A 25 -4.30 -3.25 -1.19
CA THR A 25 -5.33 -2.38 -1.78
C THR A 25 -5.28 -2.46 -3.29
N GLU A 26 -6.44 -2.48 -3.92
CA GLU A 26 -6.65 -2.45 -5.36
C GLU A 26 -6.58 -1.05 -5.97
N ASP A 27 -6.84 -0.02 -5.17
CA ASP A 27 -6.98 1.36 -5.62
C ASP A 27 -5.63 2.07 -5.79
N LEU A 28 -4.62 1.68 -4.99
CA LEU A 28 -3.28 2.24 -5.08
C LEU A 28 -2.39 1.43 -6.04
N SER A 29 -1.38 2.08 -6.60
CA SER A 29 -0.49 1.43 -7.56
C SER A 29 0.33 0.32 -6.89
N HIS A 30 0.14 -0.91 -7.34
CA HIS A 30 0.93 -2.06 -6.90
C HIS A 30 2.43 -1.84 -7.09
N GLY A 31 3.24 -2.28 -6.13
CA GLY A 31 4.69 -2.09 -6.09
C GLY A 31 5.13 -0.70 -5.64
N MET A 32 4.20 0.25 -5.43
CA MET A 32 4.52 1.55 -4.84
C MET A 32 5.02 1.37 -3.41
N LYS A 33 6.01 2.17 -3.00
CA LYS A 33 6.45 2.26 -1.60
C LYS A 33 6.15 3.64 -1.03
N ILE A 34 5.41 3.68 0.08
CA ILE A 34 5.06 4.93 0.79
C ILE A 34 5.43 4.76 2.26
N ALA A 35 6.26 5.66 2.80
CA ALA A 35 6.69 5.62 4.21
C ALA A 35 7.26 4.25 4.66
N GLY A 36 7.92 3.53 3.75
CA GLY A 36 8.48 2.19 4.02
C GLY A 36 7.50 1.02 3.89
N ILE A 37 6.23 1.30 3.54
CA ILE A 37 5.17 0.30 3.31
C ILE A 37 5.07 0.00 1.82
N GLU A 38 5.02 -1.28 1.48
CA GLU A 38 4.78 -1.75 0.11
C GLU A 38 3.29 -1.90 -0.17
N ILE A 39 2.83 -1.30 -1.27
CA ILE A 39 1.46 -1.42 -1.75
C ILE A 39 1.34 -2.69 -2.59
N VAL A 40 0.45 -3.60 -2.20
CA VAL A 40 0.19 -4.84 -2.92
C VAL A 40 -1.27 -4.93 -3.32
N ASN A 41 -1.57 -4.77 -4.60
CA ASN A 41 -2.88 -5.13 -5.12
C ASN A 41 -3.12 -6.66 -4.99
N PRO A 42 -4.15 -7.10 -4.24
CA PRO A 42 -4.39 -8.51 -3.94
C PRO A 42 -4.88 -9.32 -5.15
N PHE A 43 -5.27 -8.67 -6.25
CA PHE A 43 -5.71 -9.33 -7.47
C PHE A 43 -4.56 -9.76 -8.39
N PHE A 44 -3.34 -9.28 -8.14
CA PHE A 44 -2.17 -9.91 -8.76
C PHE A 44 -2.00 -11.28 -8.13
N LYS A 45 -2.11 -12.33 -8.95
CA LYS A 45 -1.89 -13.71 -8.51
C LYS A 45 -0.55 -13.76 -7.78
N PHE A 46 -0.57 -14.20 -6.53
CA PHE A 46 0.61 -14.80 -5.92
C PHE A 46 0.98 -15.98 -6.83
N ALA A 47 2.00 -15.80 -7.67
CA ALA A 47 2.66 -16.94 -8.27
C ALA A 47 3.29 -17.70 -7.10
N VAL A 48 2.58 -18.71 -6.62
CA VAL A 48 3.16 -19.74 -5.78
C VAL A 48 4.24 -20.40 -6.65
N LEU A 49 5.50 -20.19 -6.29
CA LEU A 49 6.62 -20.95 -6.82
C LEU A 49 6.53 -22.40 -6.32
#